data_AF-A0A3D6CZ38-F1
#
_entry.id   AF-A0A3D6CZ38-F1
#
_cell.length_a   1.000
_cell.length_b   1.000
_cell.length_c   1.000
_cell.angle_alpha   90.00
_cell.angle_beta   90.00
_cell.angle_gamma   90.00
#
_symmetry.space_group_name_H-M   'P 1'
#
loop_
_entity.id
_entity.type
_entity.pdbx_description
1 polymer ?
#
loop_
_entity_poly.entity_id
_entity_poly.type
_entity_poly.pdbx_seq_one_letter_code
_entity_poly.pdbx_strand_id
1 'polypeptide(L)'
;MLDNIVKFFTSLRLTVTCLTLFMLIVFVGTIAQVDQGLYIVQERYFKSVFVYWGPENADWQIPVMPGGYLVGTFLLLNLVGAYIARFKLTRKKLGIYISHAGLILLILGQLFTDLLSRESAMEIKEGETVSHSSDFRL
;
A
#
# COMPACT_ATOMS: atom_id res chain seq x y z
N MET A 1 -3.41 -28.53 10.52
CA MET A 1 -4.03 -27.34 9.87
C MET A 1 -3.16 -26.10 10.00
N LEU A 2 -2.63 -25.78 11.19
CA LEU A 2 -1.75 -24.63 11.42
C LEU A 2 -0.50 -24.62 10.51
N ASP A 3 0.14 -25.76 10.30
CA ASP A 3 1.32 -25.86 9.42
C ASP A 3 1.03 -25.48 7.97
N ASN A 4 -0.19 -25.76 7.48
CA ASN A 4 -0.58 -25.43 6.11
C ASN A 4 -0.80 -23.92 5.97
N ILE A 5 -1.36 -23.28 7.00
CA ILE A 5 -1.52 -21.82 7.06
C ILE A 5 -0.16 -21.14 7.10
N VAL A 6 0.76 -21.60 7.96
CA VAL A 6 2.13 -21.07 8.02
C VAL A 6 2.86 -21.27 6.69
N LYS A 7 2.76 -22.46 6.07
CA LYS A 7 3.35 -22.72 4.75
C LYS A 7 2.79 -21.80 3.65
N PHE A 8 1.49 -21.52 3.69
CA PHE A 8 0.86 -20.59 2.75
C PHE A 8 1.43 -19.17 2.92
N PHE A 9 1.39 -18.63 4.14
CA PHE A 9 1.91 -17.29 4.42
C PHE A 9 3.44 -17.20 4.31
N THR A 10 4.21 -18.29 4.33
CA THR A 10 5.67 -18.27 4.13
C THR A 10 6.11 -18.65 2.72
N SER A 11 5.16 -18.76 1.79
CA SER A 11 5.39 -19.19 0.41
C SER A 11 5.95 -18.06 -0.46
N LEU A 12 6.96 -18.40 -1.27
CA LEU A 12 7.51 -17.50 -2.29
C LEU A 12 6.50 -17.21 -3.41
N ARG A 13 5.60 -18.16 -3.72
CA ARG A 13 4.56 -17.97 -4.74
C ARG A 13 3.62 -16.83 -4.36
N LEU A 14 3.28 -16.73 -3.07
CA LEU A 14 2.46 -15.63 -2.55
C LEU A 14 3.19 -14.29 -2.69
N THR A 15 4.47 -14.23 -2.30
CA THR A 15 5.30 -13.03 -2.45
C THR A 15 5.31 -12.54 -3.91
N VAL A 16 5.65 -13.41 -4.86
CA VAL A 16 5.74 -13.04 -6.28
C VAL A 16 4.37 -12.61 -6.81
N THR A 17 3.30 -13.31 -6.45
CA THR A 17 1.93 -12.94 -6.85
C THR A 17 1.57 -11.54 -6.35
N CYS A 18 1.82 -11.24 -5.06
CA CYS A 18 1.57 -9.93 -4.49
C CYS A 18 2.41 -8.83 -5.16
N LEU A 19 3.69 -9.08 -5.45
CA LEU A 19 4.54 -8.11 -6.13
C LEU A 19 4.08 -7.82 -7.56
N THR A 20 3.66 -8.86 -8.30
CA THR A 20 3.08 -8.68 -9.64
C THR A 20 1.78 -7.90 -9.58
N LEU A 21 0.89 -8.18 -8.63
CA LEU A 21 -0.34 -7.42 -8.45
C LEU A 21 -0.04 -5.95 -8.08
N PHE A 22 0.91 -5.69 -7.19
CA PHE A 22 1.33 -4.32 -6.88
C PHE A 22 1.87 -3.58 -8.09
N MET A 23 2.67 -4.25 -8.91
CA MET A 23 3.18 -3.66 -10.16
C MET A 23 2.03 -3.24 -11.08
N LEU A 24 0.99 -4.08 -11.21
CA LEU A 24 -0.20 -3.75 -12.00
C LEU A 24 -1.00 -2.60 -11.39
N ILE A 25 -1.22 -2.60 -10.07
CA ILE A 25 -1.94 -1.53 -9.37
C ILE A 25 -1.20 -0.20 -9.54
N VAL A 26 0.13 -0.19 -9.35
CA VAL A 26 0.95 1.02 -9.55
C VAL A 26 0.85 1.49 -11.00
N PHE A 27 1.02 0.60 -11.97
CA PHE A 27 0.96 0.96 -13.37
C PHE A 27 -0.40 1.57 -13.77
N VAL A 28 -1.50 0.89 -13.45
CA VAL A 28 -2.86 1.37 -13.78
C VAL A 28 -3.21 2.63 -12.98
N GLY A 29 -2.87 2.66 -11.70
CA GLY A 29 -3.08 3.82 -10.84
C GLY A 29 -2.35 5.06 -11.38
N THR A 30 -1.10 4.93 -11.81
CA THR A 30 -0.33 6.04 -12.38
C THR A 30 -0.94 6.55 -13.69
N ILE A 31 -1.50 5.67 -14.54
CA ILE A 31 -2.25 6.11 -15.73
C ILE A 31 -3.50 6.89 -15.29
N ALA A 32 -4.28 6.35 -14.36
CA ALA A 32 -5.49 7.02 -13.86
C ALA A 32 -5.19 8.36 -13.15
N GLN A 33 -3.98 8.52 -12.61
CA GLN A 33 -3.57 9.72 -11.87
C GLN A 33 -3.48 10.95 -12.76
N VAL A 34 -3.23 10.76 -14.06
CA VAL A 34 -3.19 11.85 -15.04
C VAL A 34 -4.51 12.62 -15.07
N ASP A 35 -5.64 11.90 -15.03
CA ASP A 35 -6.97 12.51 -15.16
C ASP A 35 -7.66 12.75 -13.81
N GLN A 36 -7.43 11.88 -12.81
CA GLN A 36 -8.17 11.89 -11.54
C GLN A 36 -7.41 12.60 -10.40
N GLY A 37 -6.13 12.91 -10.60
CA GLY A 37 -5.27 13.46 -9.56
C GLY A 37 -4.82 12.43 -8.53
N LEU A 38 -3.83 12.81 -7.72
CA LEU A 38 -3.16 11.89 -6.78
C LEU A 38 -4.10 11.37 -5.69
N TYR A 39 -4.92 12.25 -5.10
CA TYR A 39 -5.73 11.92 -3.94
C TYR A 39 -6.79 10.85 -4.26
N ILE A 40 -7.57 11.06 -5.32
CA ILE A 40 -8.63 10.14 -5.75
C ILE A 40 -8.05 8.79 -6.16
N VAL A 41 -6.92 8.78 -6.87
CA VAL A 41 -6.26 7.53 -7.26
C VAL A 41 -5.74 6.78 -6.05
N GLN A 42 -5.13 7.47 -5.08
CA GLN A 42 -4.71 6.83 -3.84
C GLN A 42 -5.90 6.16 -3.14
N GLU A 43 -7.01 6.87 -2.97
CA GLU A 43 -8.19 6.34 -2.30
C GLU A 43 -8.79 5.15 -3.06
N ARG A 44 -8.94 5.26 -4.38
CA ARG A 44 -9.56 4.23 -5.22
C ARG A 44 -8.69 2.99 -5.43
N TYR A 45 -7.38 3.15 -5.65
CA TYR A 45 -6.48 2.04 -6.02
C TYR A 45 -5.65 1.51 -4.86
N PHE A 46 -5.16 2.38 -3.98
CA PHE A 46 -4.18 2.02 -2.96
C PHE A 46 -4.79 1.85 -1.56
N LYS A 47 -5.79 2.67 -1.19
CA LYS A 47 -6.50 2.63 0.10
C LYS A 47 -7.82 1.86 0.03
N SER A 48 -7.90 0.89 -0.88
CA SER A 48 -9.10 0.09 -1.12
C SER A 48 -8.80 -1.42 -0.99
N VAL A 49 -9.84 -2.18 -0.66
CA VAL A 49 -9.78 -3.65 -0.66
C VAL A 49 -9.91 -4.20 -2.08
N PHE A 50 -10.81 -3.61 -2.87
CA PHE A 50 -10.99 -3.87 -4.30
C PHE A 50 -11.12 -2.55 -5.04
N VAL A 51 -10.62 -2.52 -6.27
CA VAL A 51 -10.85 -1.42 -7.19
C VAL A 51 -12.14 -1.72 -7.95
N TYR A 52 -13.09 -0.80 -7.88
CA TYR A 52 -14.37 -0.91 -8.56
C TYR A 52 -14.39 -0.03 -9.80
N TRP A 53 -15.03 -0.54 -10.85
CA TRP A 53 -15.27 0.18 -12.09
C TRP A 53 -16.70 -0.05 -12.58
N GLY A 54 -17.31 0.96 -13.18
CA GLY A 54 -18.64 0.91 -13.79
C GLY A 54 -18.82 2.00 -14.85
N PRO A 55 -19.73 1.82 -15.82
CA PRO A 55 -20.03 2.83 -16.84
C PRO A 55 -20.63 4.11 -16.22
N GLU A 56 -20.39 5.26 -16.85
CA GLU A 56 -21.06 6.51 -16.45
C GLU A 56 -22.58 6.35 -16.59
N ASN A 57 -23.33 6.70 -15.53
CA ASN A 57 -24.78 6.55 -15.37
C ASN A 57 -25.31 5.12 -15.13
N ALA A 58 -24.46 4.17 -14.75
CA ALA A 58 -24.89 2.85 -14.28
C ALA A 58 -24.92 2.78 -12.74
N ASP A 59 -25.99 2.21 -12.18
CA ASP A 59 -26.12 1.95 -10.74
C ASP A 59 -25.26 0.76 -10.25
N TRP A 60 -24.59 0.05 -11.16
CA TRP A 60 -23.80 -1.13 -10.85
C TRP A 60 -22.31 -0.86 -11.04
N GLN A 61 -21.51 -1.42 -10.14
CA GLN A 61 -20.05 -1.43 -10.21
C GLN A 61 -19.54 -2.84 -10.00
N ILE A 62 -18.48 -3.21 -10.71
CA ILE A 62 -17.83 -4.52 -10.58
C ILE A 62 -16.42 -4.38 -10.01
N PRO A 63 -15.98 -5.32 -9.16
CA PRO A 63 -14.60 -5.38 -8.69
C PRO A 63 -13.71 -5.86 -9.84
N VAL A 64 -12.86 -4.98 -10.36
CA VAL A 64 -11.98 -5.31 -11.51
C VAL A 64 -10.63 -5.87 -11.08
N MET A 65 -10.11 -5.46 -9.92
CA MET A 65 -8.84 -5.94 -9.38
C MET A 65 -8.76 -5.78 -7.86
N PRO A 66 -7.89 -6.54 -7.17
CA PRO A 66 -7.61 -6.31 -5.77
C PRO A 66 -6.98 -4.93 -5.57
N GLY A 67 -7.36 -4.25 -4.49
CA GLY A 67 -6.81 -2.95 -4.12
C GLY A 67 -5.54 -3.05 -3.28
N GLY A 68 -4.86 -1.92 -3.10
CA GLY A 68 -3.56 -1.84 -2.43
C GLY A 68 -3.57 -2.31 -0.98
N TYR A 69 -4.64 -2.09 -0.22
CA TYR A 69 -4.74 -2.59 1.16
C TYR A 69 -4.83 -4.11 1.23
N LEU A 70 -5.58 -4.73 0.32
CA LEU A 70 -5.68 -6.18 0.27
C LEU A 70 -4.32 -6.78 -0.08
N VAL A 71 -3.73 -6.37 -1.21
CA VAL A 71 -2.45 -6.92 -1.65
C VAL A 71 -1.33 -6.60 -0.64
N GLY A 72 -1.32 -5.38 -0.09
CA GLY A 72 -0.40 -4.91 0.93
C GLY A 72 -0.45 -5.72 2.21
N THR A 73 -1.65 -6.02 2.70
CA THR A 73 -1.83 -6.83 3.92
C THR A 73 -1.34 -8.25 3.71
N PHE A 74 -1.68 -8.90 2.58
CA PHE A 74 -1.17 -10.24 2.27
C PHE A 74 0.35 -10.25 2.12
N LEU A 75 0.93 -9.24 1.47
CA LEU A 75 2.38 -9.10 1.34
C LEU A 75 3.05 -8.89 2.71
N LEU A 76 2.49 -8.04 3.57
CA LEU A 76 3.02 -7.78 4.91
C LEU A 76 2.98 -9.03 5.79
N LEU A 77 1.85 -9.72 5.85
CA LEU A 77 1.71 -10.97 6.58
C LEU A 77 2.68 -12.04 6.05
N ASN A 78 2.85 -12.10 4.72
CA ASN A 78 3.78 -13.00 4.09
C ASN A 78 5.24 -12.70 4.47
N LEU A 79 5.61 -11.42 4.38
CA LEU A 79 6.96 -10.95 4.67
C LEU A 79 7.32 -11.15 6.14
N VAL A 80 6.43 -10.78 7.07
CA VAL A 80 6.61 -10.99 8.52
C VAL A 80 6.68 -12.47 8.84
N GLY A 81 5.76 -13.28 8.29
CA GLY A 81 5.75 -14.73 8.50
C GLY A 81 7.04 -15.37 8.01
N ALA A 82 7.50 -15.04 6.79
CA ALA A 82 8.73 -15.57 6.23
C ALA A 82 9.98 -15.10 6.99
N TYR A 83 9.98 -13.83 7.44
CA TYR A 83 11.05 -13.23 8.23
C TYR A 83 11.26 -13.99 9.55
N ILE A 84 10.16 -14.25 10.28
CA ILE A 84 10.18 -14.99 11.55
C ILE A 84 10.54 -16.46 11.30
N ALA A 85 9.85 -17.13 10.38
CA ALA A 85 10.01 -18.58 10.17
C ALA A 85 11.41 -18.98 9.67
N ARG A 86 12.11 -18.09 8.95
CA ARG A 86 13.43 -18.34 8.37
C ARG A 86 14.55 -17.62 9.11
N PHE A 87 14.28 -17.07 10.29
CA PHE A 87 15.27 -16.35 11.07
C PHE A 87 16.38 -17.28 11.57
N LYS A 88 17.63 -16.96 11.23
CA LYS A 88 18.86 -17.64 11.67
C LYS A 88 19.94 -16.58 11.85
N LEU A 89 20.23 -16.24 13.10
CA LEU A 89 21.20 -15.20 13.43
C LEU A 89 22.62 -15.66 13.06
N THR A 90 23.09 -15.22 11.90
CA THR A 90 24.46 -15.44 11.44
C THR A 90 24.96 -14.21 10.70
N ARG A 91 26.23 -13.84 10.90
CA ARG A 91 26.82 -12.64 10.28
C ARG A 91 26.69 -12.63 8.75
N LYS A 92 26.72 -13.82 8.12
CA LYS A 92 26.56 -14.00 6.67
C LYS A 92 25.17 -13.62 6.13
N LYS A 93 24.13 -13.58 6.97
CA LYS A 93 22.74 -13.30 6.58
C LYS A 93 22.20 -11.99 7.13
N LEU A 94 23.01 -11.25 7.89
CA LEU A 94 22.57 -10.02 8.57
C LEU A 94 22.01 -9.00 7.57
N GLY A 95 22.66 -8.82 6.42
CA GLY A 95 22.16 -7.93 5.36
C GLY A 95 20.75 -8.27 4.90
N ILE A 96 20.46 -9.56 4.66
CA ILE A 96 19.13 -10.02 4.25
C ILE A 96 18.10 -9.67 5.34
N TYR A 97 18.41 -9.91 6.61
CA TYR A 97 17.47 -9.60 7.70
C TYR A 97 17.25 -8.09 7.85
N ILE A 98 18.30 -7.27 7.78
CA ILE A 98 18.17 -5.81 7.84
C ILE A 98 17.29 -5.30 6.69
N SER A 99 17.50 -5.79 5.45
CA SER A 99 16.67 -5.37 4.32
C SER A 99 15.20 -5.74 4.48
N HIS A 100 14.90 -6.96 4.96
CA HIS A 100 13.51 -7.39 5.14
C HIS A 100 12.85 -6.68 6.34
N ALA A 101 13.59 -6.47 7.43
CA ALA A 101 13.11 -5.67 8.56
C ALA A 101 12.85 -4.22 8.16
N GLY A 102 13.74 -3.63 7.35
CA GLY A 102 13.55 -2.30 6.78
C GLY A 102 12.32 -2.21 5.87
N LEU A 103 12.10 -3.22 5.01
CA LEU A 103 10.89 -3.27 4.18
C LEU A 103 9.61 -3.40 5.01
N ILE A 104 9.61 -4.24 6.04
CA ILE A 104 8.48 -4.36 6.99
C ILE A 104 8.22 -3.00 7.66
N LEU A 105 9.28 -2.32 8.12
CA LEU A 105 9.19 -1.00 8.74
C LEU A 105 8.60 0.04 7.78
N LEU A 106 9.04 0.07 6.51
CA LEU A 106 8.53 0.99 5.50
C LEU A 106 7.04 0.77 5.22
N ILE A 107 6.60 -0.49 5.07
CA ILE A 107 5.20 -0.82 4.81
C ILE A 107 4.32 -0.45 6.01
N LEU A 108 4.76 -0.75 7.23
CA LEU A 108 4.06 -0.35 8.46
C LEU A 108 4.01 1.17 8.61
N GLY A 109 5.10 1.86 8.29
CA GLY A 109 5.17 3.32 8.30
C GLY A 109 4.16 3.95 7.35
N GLN A 110 4.00 3.40 6.15
CA GLN A 110 2.98 3.85 5.22
C GLN A 110 1.55 3.64 5.76
N LEU A 111 1.26 2.48 6.34
CA LEU A 111 -0.05 2.20 6.95
C LEU A 111 -0.36 3.17 8.09
N PHE A 112 0.59 3.44 8.98
CA PHE A 112 0.39 4.37 10.08
C PHE A 112 0.28 5.82 9.61
N THR A 113 1.05 6.22 8.59
CA THR A 113 0.90 7.54 7.98
C THR A 113 -0.51 7.70 7.46
N ASP A 114 -1.04 6.70 6.78
CA ASP A 114 -2.40 6.77 6.24
C ASP A 114 -3.50 6.85 7.31
N LEU A 115 -3.34 6.11 8.42
CA LEU A 115 -4.32 6.06 9.50
C LEU A 115 -4.24 7.25 10.47
N LEU A 116 -3.04 7.81 10.68
CA LEU A 116 -2.77 8.77 11.75
C LEU A 116 -2.39 10.16 11.25
N SER A 117 -1.91 10.29 10.01
CA SER A 117 -1.48 11.58 9.48
C SER A 117 -2.68 12.46 9.15
N ARG A 118 -2.52 13.76 9.38
CA ARG A 118 -3.42 14.81 8.88
C ARG A 118 -2.63 15.67 7.90
N GLU A 119 -3.14 15.77 6.68
CA GLU A 119 -2.56 16.60 5.64
C GLU A 119 -3.31 17.94 5.58
N SER A 120 -2.58 19.05 5.44
CA SER A 120 -3.16 20.38 5.27
C SER A 120 -2.33 21.21 4.28
N ALA A 121 -2.98 22.18 3.66
CA ALA A 121 -2.37 23.15 2.75
C ALA A 121 -2.21 24.49 3.44
N MET A 122 -1.11 25.19 3.16
CA MET A 122 -0.97 26.61 3.48
C MET A 122 -0.55 27.33 2.21
N GLU A 123 -1.46 28.12 1.65
CA GLU A 123 -1.17 29.01 0.53
C GLU A 123 -0.60 30.32 1.07
N ILE A 124 0.60 30.69 0.66
CA ILE A 124 1.27 31.94 1.06
C ILE A 124 1.61 32.71 -0.20
N LYS A 125 1.02 33.90 -0.35
CA LYS A 125 1.36 34.79 -1.46
C LYS A 125 2.62 35.59 -1.13
N GLU A 126 3.35 36.01 -2.17
CA GLU A 126 4.56 36.81 -2.00
C GLU A 126 4.26 38.08 -1.19
N GLY A 127 4.99 38.28 -0.09
CA GLY A 127 4.81 39.41 0.82
C GLY A 127 3.73 39.23 1.89
N GLU A 128 2.96 38.14 1.86
CA GLU A 128 1.94 37.84 2.88
C GLU A 128 2.48 36.96 4.01
N THR A 129 1.80 37.00 5.15
CA THR A 129 1.99 36.06 6.26
C THR A 129 0.66 35.40 6.59
N VAL A 130 0.67 34.07 6.71
CA VAL A 130 -0.53 33.27 6.97
C VAL A 130 -0.27 32.39 8.20
N SER A 131 -1.23 32.32 9.12
CA SER A 131 -1.13 31.59 10.39
C SER A 131 -2.08 30.39 10.50
N HIS A 132 -2.75 30.03 9.40
CA HIS A 132 -3.68 28.92 9.34
C HIS A 132 -3.38 28.03 8.13
N SER A 133 -3.72 26.76 8.25
CA SER A 133 -3.69 25.80 7.14
C SER A 133 -5.08 25.23 6.93
N SER A 134 -5.51 25.10 5.69
CA SER A 134 -6.80 24.49 5.32
C SER A 134 -6.65 23.01 4.99
N ASP A 135 -7.73 22.25 5.13
CA ASP A 135 -7.78 20.89 4.58
C ASP A 135 -7.91 20.98 3.06
N PHE A 136 -7.19 20.15 2.31
CA PHE A 136 -7.28 20.09 0.84
C PHE A 136 -8.65 19.60 0.34
N ARG A 137 -9.45 18.97 1.22
CA ARG A 137 -10.70 18.30 0.88
C ARG A 137 -11.96 19.15 1.08
N LEU A 138 -11.81 20.34 1.68
CA LEU A 138 -12.88 21.28 2.03
C LEU A 138 -12.65 22.63 1.34
#